data_AF-E6V447-F1
#
_entry.id   AF-E6V447-F1
#
_cell.length_a   1.000
_cell.length_b   1.000
_cell.length_c   1.000
_cell.angle_alpha   90.00
_cell.angle_beta   90.00
_cell.angle_gamma   90.00
#
_symmetry.space_group_name_H-M   'P 1'
#
loop_
_entity.id
_entity.type
_entity.pdbx_description
1 polymer ?
#
loop_
_entity_poly.entity_id
_entity_poly.type
_entity_poly.pdbx_seq_one_letter_code
_entity_poly.pdbx_strand_id
1 'polypeptide(L)'
;MREHVRKGLRMAQQLCCARIGLEVLRLQAGHAVVVRTPCAVQVAEGKVAACEADVADFMDSFAWSGGLHEFRLCRALYLRMLLSSAPARLAAWKTPGRSAVGMSRSQLYETVAHRLEQGELREIEHSMSAQERTVYACLLAFYRRADDAPLP
;
A
#
# COMPACT_ATOMS: atom_id res chain seq x y z
N MET A 1 2.51 19.56 7.13
CA MET A 1 2.59 18.78 5.88
C MET A 1 2.13 19.65 4.72
N ARG A 2 3.01 19.85 3.73
CA ARG A 2 2.75 20.67 2.54
C ARG A 2 1.64 20.06 1.66
N GLU A 3 0.90 20.89 0.94
CA GLU A 3 -0.24 20.45 0.09
C GLU A 3 0.16 19.41 -0.95
N HIS A 4 1.32 19.62 -1.59
CA HIS A 4 1.87 18.68 -2.57
C HIS A 4 2.15 17.30 -1.96
N VAL A 5 2.66 17.23 -0.73
CA VAL A 5 2.88 15.94 -0.04
C VAL A 5 1.56 15.23 0.20
N ARG A 6 0.50 15.95 0.61
CA ARG A 6 -0.85 15.36 0.74
C ARG A 6 -1.38 14.83 -0.59
N LYS A 7 -1.18 15.59 -1.68
CA LYS A 7 -1.58 15.15 -3.02
C LYS A 7 -0.84 13.87 -3.40
N GLY A 8 0.48 13.83 -3.27
CA GLY A 8 1.29 12.65 -3.55
C GLY A 8 0.84 11.43 -2.73
N LEU A 9 0.59 11.59 -1.43
CA LEU A 9 0.10 10.49 -0.58
C LEU A 9 -1.25 9.94 -1.03
N ARG A 10 -2.18 10.82 -1.46
CA ARG A 10 -3.47 10.39 -2.01
C ARG A 10 -3.31 9.63 -3.31
N MET A 11 -2.44 10.09 -4.21
CA MET A 11 -2.20 9.44 -5.49
C MET A 11 -1.53 8.07 -5.31
N ALA A 12 -0.54 7.97 -4.41
CA ALA A 12 0.07 6.71 -4.02
C ALA A 12 -0.97 5.74 -3.44
N GLN A 13 -1.89 6.24 -2.59
CA GLN A 13 -2.97 5.41 -2.05
C GLN A 13 -3.96 4.95 -3.12
N GLN A 14 -4.31 5.81 -4.09
CA GLN A 14 -5.18 5.45 -5.21
C GLN A 14 -4.55 4.34 -6.07
N LEU A 15 -3.26 4.47 -6.39
CA LEU A 15 -2.51 3.44 -7.11
C LEU A 15 -2.47 2.12 -6.34
N CYS A 16 -2.20 2.16 -5.04
CA CYS A 16 -2.21 0.98 -4.18
C CYS A 16 -3.58 0.29 -4.21
N CYS A 17 -4.68 1.03 -4.04
CA CYS A 17 -6.04 0.51 -4.13
C CYS A 17 -6.36 -0.11 -5.50
N ALA A 18 -5.91 0.53 -6.60
CA ALA A 18 -6.10 0.01 -7.96
C ALA A 18 -5.36 -1.33 -8.15
N ARG A 19 -4.11 -1.42 -7.69
CA ARG A 19 -3.30 -2.66 -7.74
C ARG A 19 -3.90 -3.78 -6.90
N ILE A 20 -4.40 -3.48 -5.70
CA ILE A 20 -5.12 -4.45 -4.86
C ILE A 20 -6.35 -4.98 -5.60
N GLY A 21 -7.15 -4.09 -6.20
CA GLY A 21 -8.33 -4.48 -6.96
C GLY A 21 -8.02 -5.40 -8.14
N LEU A 22 -6.98 -5.08 -8.91
CA LEU A 22 -6.52 -5.91 -10.03
C LEU A 22 -6.07 -7.30 -9.57
N GLU A 23 -5.25 -7.37 -8.52
CA GLU A 23 -4.73 -8.65 -8.01
C GLU A 23 -5.85 -9.52 -7.41
N VAL A 24 -6.83 -8.92 -6.74
CA VAL A 24 -8.03 -9.66 -6.28
C VAL A 24 -8.80 -10.24 -7.46
N LEU A 25 -9.00 -9.48 -8.54
CA LEU A 25 -9.68 -9.96 -9.74
C LEU A 25 -8.90 -11.10 -10.42
N ARG A 26 -7.57 -10.99 -10.51
CA ARG A 26 -6.71 -12.04 -11.08
C ARG A 26 -6.78 -13.32 -10.27
N LEU A 27 -6.71 -13.23 -8.95
CA LEU A 27 -6.89 -14.38 -8.08
C LEU A 27 -8.27 -15.00 -8.30
N GLN A 28 -9.35 -14.22 -8.30
CA GLN A 28 -10.70 -14.76 -8.53
C GLN A 28 -10.85 -15.41 -9.92
N ALA A 29 -10.25 -14.81 -10.96
CA ALA A 29 -10.27 -15.33 -12.33
C ALA A 29 -9.52 -16.66 -12.46
N GLY A 30 -8.36 -16.79 -11.82
CA GLY A 30 -7.57 -18.03 -11.82
C GLY A 30 -8.25 -19.21 -11.11
N HIS A 31 -9.24 -18.94 -10.26
CA HIS A 31 -10.04 -19.96 -9.58
C HIS A 31 -11.38 -20.27 -10.26
N ALA A 32 -11.85 -19.41 -11.19
CA ALA A 32 -13.09 -19.63 -11.91
C ALA A 32 -12.83 -20.48 -13.16
N VAL A 33 -13.26 -21.74 -13.13
CA VAL A 33 -13.34 -22.58 -14.34
C VAL A 33 -14.38 -21.95 -15.27
N VAL A 34 -13.90 -21.28 -16.33
CA VAL A 34 -14.63 -21.00 -17.59
C VAL A 34 -15.65 -19.84 -17.53
N VAL A 35 -15.34 -18.79 -18.31
CA VAL A 35 -16.25 -17.82 -18.99
C VAL A 35 -16.81 -16.67 -18.13
N ARG A 36 -16.11 -15.51 -18.14
CA ARG A 36 -16.62 -14.10 -18.16
C ARG A 36 -15.68 -13.03 -17.57
N THR A 37 -14.44 -13.37 -17.22
CA THR A 37 -13.49 -12.45 -16.54
C THR A 37 -12.58 -11.54 -17.38
N PRO A 38 -12.40 -11.66 -18.72
CA PRO A 38 -11.40 -10.85 -19.43
C PRO A 38 -11.64 -9.33 -19.36
N CYS A 39 -12.90 -8.90 -19.51
CA CYS A 39 -13.26 -7.48 -19.58
C CYS A 39 -13.01 -6.76 -18.24
N ALA A 40 -13.33 -7.39 -17.11
CA ALA A 40 -13.12 -6.78 -15.79
C ALA A 40 -11.63 -6.63 -15.43
N VAL A 41 -10.80 -7.62 -15.80
CA VAL A 41 -9.35 -7.56 -15.61
C VAL A 41 -8.75 -6.47 -16.49
N GLN A 42 -9.11 -6.41 -17.78
CA GLN A 42 -8.64 -5.36 -18.70
C GLN A 42 -9.00 -3.95 -18.23
N VAL A 43 -10.23 -3.74 -17.74
CA VAL A 43 -10.64 -2.45 -17.18
C VAL A 43 -9.82 -2.10 -15.92
N ALA A 44 -9.53 -3.08 -15.06
CA ALA A 44 -8.70 -2.86 -13.88
C ALA A 44 -7.24 -2.57 -14.25
N GLU A 45 -6.70 -3.22 -15.26
CA GLU A 45 -5.36 -2.94 -15.81
C GLU A 45 -5.28 -1.51 -16.35
N GLY A 46 -6.28 -1.07 -17.11
CA GLY A 46 -6.35 0.31 -17.59
C GLY A 46 -6.37 1.34 -16.44
N LYS A 47 -7.08 1.04 -15.34
CA LYS A 47 -7.07 1.90 -14.14
C LYS A 47 -5.71 1.96 -13.46
N VAL A 48 -5.03 0.81 -13.34
CA VAL A 48 -3.67 0.78 -12.78
C VAL A 48 -2.73 1.60 -13.64
N ALA A 49 -2.74 1.40 -14.96
CA ALA A 49 -1.90 2.15 -15.90
C ALA A 49 -2.15 3.67 -15.82
N ALA A 50 -3.41 4.10 -15.73
CA ALA A 50 -3.75 5.51 -15.54
C ALA A 50 -3.20 6.07 -14.22
N CYS A 51 -3.38 5.36 -13.10
CA CYS A 51 -2.83 5.78 -11.82
C CYS A 51 -1.29 5.80 -11.81
N GLU A 52 -0.63 4.88 -12.51
CA GLU A 52 0.82 4.86 -12.65
C GLU A 52 1.32 6.07 -13.43
N ALA A 53 0.68 6.41 -14.54
CA ALA A 53 0.99 7.60 -15.33
C ALA A 53 0.80 8.88 -14.50
N ASP A 54 -0.35 9.02 -13.83
CA ASP A 54 -0.63 10.18 -12.98
C ASP A 54 0.40 10.34 -11.86
N VAL A 55 0.79 9.25 -11.21
CA VAL A 55 1.83 9.26 -10.16
C VAL A 55 3.18 9.63 -10.76
N ALA A 56 3.58 9.04 -11.90
CA ALA A 56 4.85 9.35 -12.53
C ALA A 56 4.95 10.85 -12.89
N ASP A 57 3.93 11.39 -13.58
CA ASP A 57 3.88 12.80 -13.97
C ASP A 57 3.91 13.74 -12.74
N PHE A 58 3.18 13.37 -11.68
CA PHE A 58 3.23 14.11 -10.43
C PHE A 58 4.62 14.05 -9.79
N MET A 59 5.25 12.88 -9.73
CA MET A 59 6.56 12.72 -9.09
C MET A 59 7.67 13.41 -9.89
N ASP A 60 7.59 13.41 -11.21
CA ASP A 60 8.54 14.12 -12.07
C ASP A 60 8.46 15.64 -11.85
N SER A 61 7.25 16.20 -11.82
CA SER A 61 7.05 17.62 -11.50
C SER A 61 7.40 17.97 -10.04
N PHE A 62 7.16 17.05 -9.11
CA PHE A 62 7.39 17.23 -7.69
C PHE A 62 8.85 17.05 -7.27
N ALA A 63 9.65 16.24 -7.98
CA ALA A 63 11.06 16.00 -7.71
C ALA A 63 11.87 17.32 -7.72
N TRP A 64 11.55 18.24 -8.64
CA TRP A 64 12.16 19.57 -8.73
C TRP A 64 11.91 20.46 -7.51
N SER A 65 10.90 20.15 -6.69
CA SER A 65 10.53 20.95 -5.50
C SER A 65 11.23 20.52 -4.21
N GLY A 66 12.06 19.47 -4.24
CA GLY A 66 12.74 18.92 -3.05
C GLY A 66 11.81 18.20 -2.05
N GLY A 67 10.51 18.08 -2.35
CA GLY A 67 9.52 17.45 -1.47
C GLY A 67 9.53 15.91 -1.48
N LEU A 68 10.34 15.29 -2.35
CA LEU A 68 10.41 13.83 -2.53
C LEU A 68 10.80 13.10 -1.23
N HIS A 69 11.70 13.70 -0.45
CA HIS A 69 12.12 13.17 0.85
C HIS A 69 10.96 13.15 1.86
N GLU A 70 10.25 14.27 2.02
CA GLU A 70 9.11 14.39 2.94
C GLU A 70 8.01 13.40 2.55
N PHE A 71 7.72 13.27 1.24
CA PHE A 71 6.77 12.29 0.74
C PHE A 71 7.17 10.85 1.08
N ARG A 72 8.42 10.44 0.82
CA ARG A 72 8.89 9.07 1.12
C ARG A 72 8.79 8.75 2.61
N LEU A 73 9.21 9.66 3.48
CA LEU A 73 9.09 9.49 4.93
C LEU A 73 7.63 9.36 5.37
N CYS A 74 6.76 10.27 4.92
CA CYS A 74 5.35 10.22 5.26
C CYS A 74 4.68 8.93 4.76
N ARG A 75 5.01 8.48 3.55
CA ARG A 75 4.46 7.24 2.99
C ARG A 75 4.94 6.01 3.77
N ALA A 76 6.22 5.94 4.11
CA ALA A 76 6.78 4.85 4.91
C ALA A 76 6.15 4.79 6.32
N LEU A 77 5.93 5.94 6.96
CA LEU A 77 5.26 6.00 8.27
C LEU A 77 3.81 5.55 8.17
N TYR A 78 3.09 6.01 7.15
CA TYR A 78 1.72 5.59 6.89
C TYR A 78 1.61 4.07 6.69
N LEU A 79 2.47 3.49 5.86
CA LEU A 79 2.50 2.04 5.63
C LEU A 79 2.84 1.26 6.91
N ARG A 80 3.75 1.74 7.76
CA ARG A 80 4.01 1.10 9.07
C ARG A 80 2.79 1.08 9.97
N MET A 81 2.01 2.17 10.01
CA MET A 81 0.80 2.24 10.82
C MET A 81 -0.29 1.29 10.29
N LEU A 82 -0.42 1.15 8.97
CA LEU A 82 -1.33 0.16 8.38
C LEU A 82 -0.91 -1.28 8.71
N LEU A 83 0.39 -1.56 8.53
CA LEU A 83 0.95 -2.90 8.72
C LEU A 83 1.08 -3.32 10.19
N SER A 84 1.12 -2.40 11.15
CA SER A 84 1.19 -2.77 12.58
C SER A 84 -0.08 -3.47 13.06
N SER A 85 -1.22 -3.10 12.48
CA SER A 85 -2.54 -3.63 12.87
C SER A 85 -3.00 -4.83 12.02
N ALA A 86 -2.37 -5.06 10.87
CA ALA A 86 -2.75 -6.11 9.93
C ALA A 86 -2.52 -7.56 10.45
N PRO A 87 -1.41 -7.90 11.16
CA PRO A 87 -1.18 -9.25 11.66
C PRO A 87 -2.28 -9.77 12.59
N ALA A 88 -2.79 -8.92 13.49
CA ALA A 88 -3.88 -9.29 14.39
C ALA A 88 -5.18 -9.59 13.63
N ARG A 89 -5.52 -8.77 12.63
CA ARG A 89 -6.70 -8.99 11.77
C ARG A 89 -6.56 -10.25 10.91
N LEU A 90 -5.39 -10.47 10.32
CA LEU A 90 -5.14 -11.62 9.44
C LEU A 90 -4.97 -12.93 10.20
N ALA A 91 -4.49 -12.91 11.44
CA ALA A 91 -4.31 -14.12 12.26
C ALA A 91 -5.63 -14.89 12.44
N ALA A 92 -6.75 -14.18 12.57
CA ALA A 92 -8.08 -14.78 12.66
C ALA A 92 -8.49 -15.59 11.41
N TRP A 93 -7.80 -15.42 10.28
CA TRP A 93 -8.13 -16.07 9.00
C TRP A 93 -7.07 -17.07 8.53
N LYS A 94 -5.93 -17.15 9.22
CA LYS A 94 -4.86 -18.11 8.95
C LYS A 94 -5.27 -19.49 9.45
N THR A 95 -5.93 -20.25 8.57
CA THR A 95 -6.11 -21.69 8.76
C THR A 95 -5.08 -22.43 7.90
N PRO A 96 -4.26 -23.34 8.45
CA PRO A 96 -3.34 -24.15 7.67
C PRO A 96 -4.06 -24.85 6.51
N GLY A 97 -3.53 -24.76 5.29
CA GLY A 97 -4.11 -25.38 4.09
C GLY A 97 -5.27 -24.63 3.44
N ARG A 98 -5.68 -23.46 3.95
CA ARG A 98 -6.74 -22.66 3.32
C ARG A 98 -6.23 -22.00 2.04
N SER A 99 -6.63 -22.57 0.90
CA SER A 99 -6.42 -21.97 -0.42
C SER A 99 -7.18 -20.65 -0.54
N ALA A 100 -6.70 -19.75 -1.40
CA ALA A 100 -7.39 -18.52 -1.79
C ALA A 100 -8.82 -18.79 -2.32
N VAL A 101 -9.09 -19.99 -2.81
CA VAL A 101 -10.43 -20.48 -3.23
C VAL A 101 -11.48 -20.35 -2.12
N GLY A 102 -11.08 -20.52 -0.86
CA GLY A 102 -12.00 -20.50 0.29
C GLY A 102 -12.13 -19.15 0.98
N MET A 103 -11.45 -18.10 0.50
CA MET A 103 -11.45 -16.78 1.13
C MET A 103 -12.62 -15.92 0.62
N SER A 104 -13.27 -15.19 1.52
CA SER A 104 -14.23 -14.16 1.13
C SER A 104 -13.51 -13.03 0.36
N ARG A 105 -14.26 -12.21 -0.37
CA ARG A 105 -13.70 -11.05 -1.08
C ARG A 105 -12.96 -10.09 -0.15
N SER A 106 -13.47 -9.86 1.07
CA SER A 106 -12.81 -9.01 2.07
C SER A 106 -11.49 -9.62 2.58
N GLN A 107 -11.45 -10.94 2.77
CA GLN A 107 -10.24 -11.66 3.16
C GLN A 107 -9.16 -11.61 2.06
N LEU A 108 -9.57 -11.82 0.81
CA LEU A 108 -8.68 -11.67 -0.35
C LEU A 108 -8.13 -10.25 -0.45
N TYR A 109 -9.01 -9.25 -0.31
CA TYR A 109 -8.62 -7.84 -0.35
C TYR A 109 -7.55 -7.51 0.69
N GLU A 110 -7.81 -7.82 1.96
CA GLU A 110 -6.86 -7.53 3.05
C GLU A 110 -5.54 -8.30 2.90
N THR A 111 -5.59 -9.55 2.44
CA THR A 111 -4.38 -10.37 2.22
C THR A 111 -3.52 -9.78 1.10
N VAL A 112 -4.14 -9.38 0.00
CA VAL A 112 -3.47 -8.71 -1.12
C VAL A 112 -2.93 -7.34 -0.70
N ALA A 113 -3.74 -6.55 0.03
CA ALA A 113 -3.35 -5.25 0.57
C ALA A 113 -2.11 -5.37 1.44
N HIS A 114 -2.12 -6.24 2.44
CA HIS A 114 -0.95 -6.47 3.29
C HIS A 114 0.27 -6.88 2.45
N ARG A 115 0.14 -7.79 1.48
CA ARG A 115 1.28 -8.22 0.64
C ARG A 115 1.88 -7.04 -0.13
N LEU A 116 1.04 -6.24 -0.78
CA LEU A 116 1.49 -5.11 -1.61
C LEU A 116 2.05 -3.98 -0.76
N GLU A 117 1.38 -3.60 0.33
CA GLU A 117 1.84 -2.58 1.28
C GLU A 117 3.18 -2.94 1.91
N GLN A 118 3.39 -4.22 2.24
CA GLN A 118 4.68 -4.71 2.74
C GLN A 118 5.78 -4.71 1.66
N GLY A 119 5.42 -4.91 0.40
CA GLY A 119 6.34 -4.78 -0.74
C GLY A 119 6.77 -3.33 -0.90
N GLU A 120 5.79 -2.42 -1.00
CA GLU A 120 6.02 -0.98 -1.15
C GLU A 120 6.88 -0.41 0.00
N LEU A 121 6.55 -0.77 1.25
CA LEU A 121 7.33 -0.31 2.39
C LEU A 121 8.79 -0.76 2.32
N ARG A 122 9.04 -2.01 1.92
CA ARG A 122 10.41 -2.54 1.77
C ARG A 122 11.18 -1.78 0.68
N GLU A 123 10.54 -1.48 -0.44
CA GLU A 123 11.14 -0.70 -1.53
C GLU A 123 11.50 0.72 -1.07
N ILE A 124 10.58 1.38 -0.36
CA ILE A 124 10.83 2.73 0.19
C ILE A 124 11.99 2.67 1.19
N GLU A 125 11.95 1.78 2.17
CA GLU A 125 13.01 1.65 3.19
C GLU A 125 14.37 1.29 2.58
N HIS A 126 14.40 0.47 1.53
CA HIS A 126 15.64 0.11 0.83
C HIS A 126 16.23 1.27 0.02
N SER A 127 15.37 2.14 -0.52
CA SER A 127 15.80 3.33 -1.27
C SER A 127 16.16 4.55 -0.39
N MET A 128 15.95 4.46 0.92
CA MET A 128 16.26 5.56 1.84
C MET A 128 17.77 5.74 2.04
N SER A 129 18.22 6.99 1.97
CA SER A 129 19.58 7.36 2.39
C SER A 129 19.79 7.11 3.89
N ALA A 130 21.05 7.12 4.34
CA ALA A 130 21.36 6.97 5.77
C ALA A 130 20.69 8.07 6.62
N GLN A 131 20.66 9.31 6.14
CA GLN A 131 20.00 10.41 6.83
C GLN A 131 18.48 10.19 6.91
N GLU A 132 17.86 9.72 5.81
CA GLU A 132 16.43 9.45 5.79
C GLU A 132 16.05 8.33 6.77
N ARG A 133 16.86 7.27 6.84
CA ARG A 133 16.66 6.18 7.80
C ARG A 133 16.72 6.65 9.25
N THR A 134 17.66 7.53 9.59
CA THR A 134 17.75 8.11 10.93
C THR A 134 16.51 8.93 11.27
N VAL A 135 16.09 9.83 10.38
CA VAL A 135 14.87 10.64 10.58
C VAL A 135 13.65 9.75 10.71
N TYR A 136 13.51 8.75 9.83
CA TYR A 136 12.43 7.78 9.86
C TYR A 136 12.35 7.01 11.19
N ALA A 137 13.49 6.52 11.70
CA ALA A 137 13.55 5.81 12.98
C ALA A 137 13.12 6.69 14.16
N CYS A 138 13.58 7.96 14.18
CA CYS A 138 13.17 8.93 15.19
C CYS A 138 11.67 9.20 15.15
N LEU A 139 11.11 9.43 13.96
CA LEU A 139 9.67 9.65 13.79
C LEU A 139 8.86 8.43 14.20
N LEU A 140 9.27 7.23 13.82
CA LEU A 140 8.59 6.00 14.19
C LEU A 140 8.60 5.77 15.72
N ALA A 141 9.70 6.07 16.40
CA ALA A 141 9.79 6.00 17.85
C ALA A 141 8.87 7.02 18.54
N PHE A 142 8.78 8.24 17.99
CA PHE A 142 7.86 9.26 18.46
C PHE A 142 6.39 8.80 18.37
N TYR A 143 5.97 8.25 17.22
CA TYR A 143 4.59 7.80 17.04
C TYR A 143 4.24 6.59 17.92
N ARG A 144 5.15 5.63 18.11
CA ARG A 144 4.92 4.49 19.01
C ARG A 144 4.72 4.92 20.46
N ARG A 145 5.51 5.88 20.94
CA ARG A 145 5.35 6.42 22.30
C ARG A 145 4.02 7.15 22.49
N ALA A 146 3.48 7.75 21.43
CA ALA A 146 2.17 8.39 21.48
C ALA A 146 1.03 7.36 21.58
N ASP A 147 1.17 6.20 20.94
CA ASP A 147 0.20 5.09 21.06
C ASP A 147 0.22 4.41 22.44
N ASP A 148 1.35 4.45 23.15
CA ASP A 148 1.52 3.90 24.51
C ASP A 148 1.08 4.87 25.63
N ALA A 149 0.74 6.12 25.30
CA ALA A 149 0.28 7.10 26.27
C ALA A 149 -1.20 6.86 26.61
N PRO A 150 -1.59 6.70 27.89
CA PRO A 150 -3.00 6.61 28.25
C PRO A 150 -3.73 7.89 27.81
N LEU A 151 -4.85 7.73 27.09
CA LEU A 151 -5.73 8.85 26.75
C LEU A 151 -6.18 9.54 28.05
N PRO A 152 -6.17 10.88 28.12
CA PRO A 152 -6.64 11.62 29.29
C PRO A 152 -8.14 11.41 29.54
#